data_AF-A0A9D9VBG2-F1
#
_entry.id   AF-A0A9D9VBG2-F1
#
_cell.length_a   1.000
_cell.length_b   1.000
_cell.length_c   1.000
_cell.angle_alpha   90.00
_cell.angle_beta   90.00
_cell.angle_gamma   90.00
#
_symmetry.space_group_name_H-M   'P 1'
#
loop_
_entity.id
_entity.type
_entity.pdbx_description
1 polymer ?
#
loop_
_entity_poly.entity_id
_entity_poly.type
_entity_poly.pdbx_seq_one_letter_code
_entity_poly.pdbx_strand_id
1 'polypeptide(L)'
;MNQKTKIAIASGKGGTGKTFISTNLFNVLQKRDFNIALVDCDAEEPNDREFIRGELRISQKVTQKVPVIDESKCTYCGKCKEYCNYNAIFFLKDTKMIKVLDELCHGCGACSVACGDNAIVEKDDILGSVNQYGVSTNSALIEARMNVGVYSPVNVIKSAIKEANGFDIILLDSPPGTSCPFIQTVATADYVVLVTEPTPFGLSDLMQSVDTLKSMEKSCGVIINRADLGNKDIYDYLQLENIPLLMTVPFDKKIAVSYSNGELLTNLYPDWDIKFNQLYDTIIEQYGNSNH
;
A
#
# COMPACT_ATOMS: atom_id res chain seq x y z
N MET A 1 -22.56 -6.34 15.92
CA MET A 1 -22.11 -5.25 15.03
C MET A 1 -20.70 -5.62 14.64
N ASN A 2 -20.48 -6.08 13.41
CA ASN A 2 -19.11 -6.40 12.98
C ASN A 2 -18.36 -5.09 12.80
N GLN A 3 -17.27 -4.96 13.55
CA GLN A 3 -16.46 -3.76 13.57
C GLN A 3 -15.65 -3.65 12.28
N LYS A 4 -15.53 -2.44 11.73
CA LYS A 4 -14.67 -2.22 10.58
C LYS A 4 -13.21 -2.34 11.01
N THR A 5 -12.42 -3.11 10.25
CA THR A 5 -11.00 -3.35 10.56
C THR A 5 -10.15 -3.31 9.30
N LYS A 6 -9.06 -2.55 9.34
CA LYS A 6 -8.03 -2.44 8.31
C LYS A 6 -6.74 -3.07 8.80
N ILE A 7 -6.27 -4.10 8.11
CA ILE A 7 -4.99 -4.76 8.40
C ILE A 7 -4.06 -4.54 7.21
N ALA A 8 -2.92 -3.90 7.43
CA ALA A 8 -1.89 -3.78 6.40
C ALA A 8 -0.89 -4.92 6.51
N ILE A 9 -0.59 -5.57 5.39
CA ILE A 9 0.48 -6.55 5.24
C ILE A 9 1.63 -5.82 4.55
N ALA A 10 2.75 -5.63 5.26
CA ALA A 10 3.83 -4.76 4.81
C ALA A 10 5.21 -5.35 5.09
N SER A 11 6.26 -4.75 4.52
CA SER A 11 7.65 -5.22 4.69
C SER A 11 8.65 -4.16 4.24
N GLY A 12 9.81 -4.10 4.89
CA GLY A 12 10.87 -3.15 4.54
C GLY A 12 11.58 -3.39 3.20
N LYS A 13 11.32 -4.50 2.50
CA LYS A 13 11.88 -4.76 1.15
C LYS A 13 10.98 -5.63 0.27
N GLY A 14 11.32 -5.74 -1.01
CA GLY A 14 10.66 -6.67 -1.94
C GLY A 14 10.99 -8.14 -1.64
N GLY A 15 10.10 -9.06 -2.05
CA GLY A 15 10.38 -10.50 -2.05
C GLY A 15 10.29 -11.24 -0.70
N THR A 16 9.80 -10.61 0.37
CA THR A 16 9.62 -11.25 1.70
C THR A 16 8.37 -12.11 1.81
N GLY A 17 7.43 -12.03 0.85
CA GLY A 17 6.20 -12.81 0.84
C GLY A 17 4.93 -12.08 1.34
N LYS A 18 4.87 -10.75 1.26
CA LYS A 18 3.66 -9.96 1.59
C LYS A 18 2.42 -10.46 0.86
N THR A 19 2.45 -10.47 -0.47
CA THR A 19 1.38 -10.98 -1.35
C THR A 19 0.98 -12.41 -1.01
N PHE A 20 1.94 -13.27 -0.67
CA PHE A 20 1.64 -14.62 -0.22
C PHE A 20 0.80 -14.62 1.08
N ILE A 21 1.14 -13.77 2.05
CA ILE A 21 0.38 -13.63 3.30
C ILE A 21 -0.98 -12.98 3.04
N SER A 22 -1.04 -11.88 2.29
CA SER A 22 -2.27 -11.11 2.03
C SER A 22 -3.32 -11.96 1.31
N THR A 23 -2.94 -12.66 0.24
CA THR A 23 -3.84 -13.48 -0.58
C THR A 23 -4.34 -14.73 0.16
N ASN A 24 -3.48 -15.40 0.95
CA ASN A 24 -3.91 -16.56 1.74
C ASN A 24 -4.80 -16.15 2.91
N LEU A 25 -4.51 -15.02 3.57
CA LEU A 25 -5.37 -14.48 4.61
C LEU A 25 -6.75 -14.10 4.03
N PHE A 26 -6.77 -13.39 2.91
CA PHE A 26 -8.01 -13.07 2.19
C PHE A 26 -8.81 -14.32 1.83
N ASN A 27 -8.14 -15.36 1.31
CA ASN A 27 -8.78 -16.61 0.89
C ASN A 27 -9.43 -17.39 2.04
N VAL A 28 -8.88 -17.30 3.25
CA VAL A 28 -9.47 -17.92 4.43
C VAL A 28 -10.66 -17.10 4.93
N LEU A 29 -10.51 -15.78 4.97
CA LEU A 29 -11.56 -14.90 5.50
C LEU A 29 -12.79 -14.83 4.60
N GLN A 30 -12.66 -14.98 3.28
CA GLN A 30 -13.83 -15.08 2.39
C GLN A 30 -14.71 -16.31 2.70
N LYS A 31 -14.15 -17.36 3.32
CA LYS A 31 -14.91 -18.57 3.70
C LYS A 31 -15.75 -18.36 4.97
N ARG A 32 -15.53 -17.27 5.70
CA ARG A 32 -16.21 -16.93 6.97
C ARG A 32 -17.45 -16.03 6.81
N ASP A 33 -17.98 -15.92 5.59
CA ASP A 33 -19.11 -15.03 5.22
C ASP A 33 -18.91 -13.57 5.66
N PHE A 34 -17.65 -13.12 5.66
CA PHE A 34 -17.32 -11.73 5.92
C PHE A 34 -17.46 -10.87 4.67
N ASN A 35 -17.86 -9.61 4.89
CA ASN A 35 -17.76 -8.56 3.89
C ASN A 35 -16.32 -8.03 3.86
N ILE A 36 -15.49 -8.53 2.93
CA ILE A 36 -14.04 -8.33 2.92
C ILE A 36 -13.50 -7.81 1.58
N ALA A 37 -12.56 -6.86 1.64
CA ALA A 37 -11.75 -6.47 0.50
C ALA A 37 -10.26 -6.77 0.73
N LEU A 38 -9.59 -7.24 -0.31
CA LEU A 38 -8.14 -7.16 -0.44
C LEU A 38 -7.81 -5.99 -1.37
N VAL A 39 -6.92 -5.10 -0.94
CA VAL A 39 -6.47 -3.95 -1.72
C VAL A 39 -4.99 -4.13 -2.05
N ASP A 40 -4.70 -4.37 -3.31
CA ASP A 40 -3.34 -4.38 -3.85
C ASP A 40 -2.86 -2.94 -3.94
N CYS A 41 -2.04 -2.53 -2.97
CA CYS A 41 -1.49 -1.18 -2.88
C CYS A 41 -0.13 -1.06 -3.56
N ASP A 42 0.42 -2.12 -4.14
CA ASP A 42 1.64 -2.04 -4.95
C ASP A 42 1.29 -1.54 -6.36
N ALA A 43 0.96 -0.25 -6.47
CA ALA A 43 0.40 0.30 -7.70
C ALA A 43 1.38 0.29 -8.89
N GLU A 44 2.67 0.11 -8.65
CA GLU A 44 3.69 0.00 -9.67
C GLU A 44 3.72 -1.41 -10.27
N GLU A 45 3.62 -2.44 -9.42
CA GLU A 45 3.70 -3.85 -9.81
C GLU A 45 2.60 -4.70 -9.15
N PRO A 46 1.30 -4.41 -9.36
CA PRO A 46 0.23 -5.13 -8.70
C PRO A 46 0.17 -6.58 -9.20
N ASN A 47 0.06 -7.53 -8.27
CA ASN A 47 0.23 -8.96 -8.51
C ASN A 47 -0.79 -9.86 -7.77
N ASP A 48 -1.69 -9.31 -6.93
CA ASP A 48 -2.69 -10.11 -6.20
C ASP A 48 -3.62 -10.90 -7.14
N ARG A 49 -3.88 -10.35 -8.34
CA ARG A 49 -4.73 -10.98 -9.38
C ARG A 49 -4.17 -12.28 -9.92
N GLU A 50 -2.88 -12.53 -9.79
CA GLU A 50 -2.26 -13.79 -10.20
C GLU A 50 -2.72 -14.96 -9.30
N PHE A 51 -3.16 -14.65 -8.07
CA PHE A 51 -3.66 -15.62 -7.10
C PHE A 51 -5.18 -15.60 -6.97
N ILE A 52 -5.79 -14.42 -7.08
CA ILE A 52 -7.21 -14.20 -6.83
C ILE A 52 -7.92 -13.84 -8.14
N ARG A 53 -8.77 -14.77 -8.60
CA ARG A 53 -9.62 -14.55 -9.77
C ARG A 53 -10.92 -13.86 -9.36
N GLY A 54 -11.29 -12.81 -10.10
CA GLY A 54 -12.55 -12.11 -9.93
C GLY A 54 -13.00 -11.44 -11.22
N GLU A 55 -14.27 -11.09 -11.28
CA GLU A 55 -14.87 -10.39 -12.42
C GLU A 55 -14.76 -8.88 -12.23
N LEU A 56 -14.28 -8.17 -13.25
CA LEU A 56 -14.19 -6.71 -13.20
C LEU A 56 -15.59 -6.10 -13.06
N ARG A 57 -15.84 -5.39 -11.96
CA ARG A 57 -17.10 -4.69 -11.69
C ARG A 57 -16.99 -3.20 -11.91
N ILE A 58 -15.88 -2.61 -11.46
CA ILE A 58 -15.65 -1.16 -11.49
C ILE A 58 -14.24 -0.91 -12.01
N SER A 59 -14.10 0.07 -12.91
CA SER A 59 -12.80 0.63 -13.30
C SER A 59 -12.92 2.15 -13.31
N GLN A 60 -12.10 2.82 -12.50
CA GLN A 60 -12.10 4.27 -12.34
C GLN A 60 -10.72 4.83 -12.65
N LYS A 61 -10.65 5.91 -13.42
CA LYS A 61 -9.41 6.64 -13.65
C LYS A 61 -9.09 7.50 -12.43
N VAL A 62 -7.84 7.48 -12.01
CA VAL A 62 -7.32 8.39 -10.98
C VAL A 62 -6.67 9.57 -11.70
N THR A 63 -7.13 10.78 -11.39
CA THR A 63 -6.59 12.01 -11.96
C THR A 63 -6.07 12.96 -10.89
N GLN A 64 -5.21 13.88 -11.31
CA GLN A 64 -4.71 14.98 -10.51
C GLN A 64 -4.76 16.27 -11.31
N LYS A 65 -5.01 17.40 -10.63
CA LYS A 65 -4.97 18.72 -11.24
C LYS A 65 -3.53 19.18 -11.39
N VAL A 66 -3.15 19.53 -12.61
CA VAL A 66 -1.81 20.07 -12.95
C VAL A 66 -1.98 21.48 -13.52
N PRO A 67 -1.18 22.46 -13.07
CA PRO A 67 -1.28 23.83 -13.55
C PRO A 67 -0.79 23.95 -15.00
N VAL A 68 -1.46 24.81 -15.77
CA VAL A 68 -1.09 25.26 -17.11
C VAL A 68 -1.02 26.78 -17.05
N ILE A 69 0.14 27.32 -17.40
CA ILE A 69 0.40 28.76 -17.35
C ILE A 69 0.03 29.37 -18.71
N ASP A 70 -0.94 30.27 -18.70
CA ASP A 70 -1.30 31.13 -19.82
C ASP A 70 -0.27 32.27 -19.93
N GLU A 71 0.71 32.09 -20.82
CA GLU A 71 1.78 33.07 -21.05
C GLU A 71 1.25 34.44 -21.51
N SER A 72 0.04 34.51 -22.08
CA SER A 72 -0.56 35.80 -22.49
C SER A 72 -1.01 36.65 -21.31
N LYS A 73 -1.28 36.03 -20.15
CA LYS A 73 -1.68 36.69 -18.90
C LYS A 73 -0.57 36.73 -17.87
N CYS A 74 0.46 35.91 -18.03
CA CYS A 74 1.55 35.79 -17.09
C CYS A 74 2.39 37.07 -17.04
N THR A 75 2.51 37.68 -15.86
CA THR A 75 3.39 38.83 -15.62
C THR A 75 4.85 38.43 -15.41
N TYR A 76 5.16 37.12 -15.42
CA TYR A 76 6.47 36.55 -15.09
C TYR A 76 7.01 37.03 -13.73
N CYS A 77 6.12 37.20 -12.74
CA CYS A 77 6.50 37.65 -11.40
C CYS A 77 7.22 36.59 -10.55
N GLY A 78 7.09 35.30 -10.89
CA GLY A 78 7.81 34.19 -10.23
C GLY A 78 7.17 33.64 -8.95
N LYS A 79 6.09 34.25 -8.44
CA LYS A 79 5.44 33.81 -7.17
C LYS A 79 5.02 32.34 -7.17
N CYS A 80 4.50 31.84 -8.29
CA CYS A 80 4.11 30.43 -8.40
C CYS A 80 5.30 29.47 -8.19
N LYS A 81 6.51 29.84 -8.64
CA LYS A 81 7.75 29.08 -8.42
C LYS A 81 8.20 29.15 -6.96
N GLU A 82 8.07 30.31 -6.31
CA GLU A 82 8.39 30.46 -4.88
C GLU A 82 7.50 29.60 -3.97
N TYR A 83 6.22 29.44 -4.32
CA TYR A 83 5.26 28.63 -3.56
C TYR A 83 5.36 27.13 -3.88
N CYS A 84 6.12 26.74 -4.90
CA CYS A 84 6.21 25.35 -5.32
C CYS A 84 7.28 24.59 -4.52
N ASN A 85 6.89 23.98 -3.40
CA ASN A 85 7.78 23.14 -2.58
C ASN A 85 8.39 21.95 -3.35
N TYR A 86 7.76 21.54 -4.45
CA TYR A 86 8.18 20.39 -5.25
C TYR A 86 9.09 20.78 -6.43
N ASN A 87 9.39 22.08 -6.60
CA ASN A 87 10.19 22.58 -7.71
C ASN A 87 9.67 22.19 -9.10
N ALA A 88 8.36 21.96 -9.22
CA ALA A 88 7.69 21.58 -10.47
C ALA A 88 7.52 22.76 -11.45
N ILE A 89 7.96 23.97 -11.09
CA ILE A 89 7.86 25.15 -11.96
C ILE A 89 9.26 25.65 -12.27
N PHE A 90 9.69 25.43 -13.52
CA PHE A 90 10.92 25.97 -14.06
C PHE A 90 10.70 27.43 -14.49
N PHE A 91 11.54 28.34 -14.02
CA PHE A 91 11.40 29.78 -14.30
C PHE A 91 12.75 30.45 -14.51
N LEU A 92 12.93 31.07 -15.68
CA LEU A 92 14.05 31.95 -16.03
C LEU A 92 13.52 33.36 -16.27
N LYS A 93 13.82 34.27 -15.34
CA LYS A 93 13.28 35.64 -15.34
C LYS A 93 13.77 36.46 -16.53
N ASP A 94 15.06 36.39 -16.84
CA ASP A 94 15.68 37.25 -17.86
C ASP A 94 15.17 36.95 -19.28
N THR A 95 14.84 35.69 -19.54
CA THR A 95 14.31 35.24 -20.84
C THR A 95 12.78 35.15 -20.86
N LYS A 96 12.09 35.53 -19.76
CA LYS A 96 10.65 35.35 -19.59
C LYS A 96 10.20 33.93 -19.97
N MET A 97 10.91 32.93 -19.47
CA MET A 97 10.57 31.54 -19.71
C MET A 97 10.02 30.95 -18.43
N ILE A 98 8.79 30.41 -18.48
CA ILE A 98 8.17 29.71 -17.37
C ILE A 98 7.50 28.44 -17.89
N LYS A 99 7.79 27.30 -17.25
CA LYS A 99 7.21 26.00 -17.62
C LYS A 99 6.89 25.19 -16.39
N VAL A 100 5.82 24.41 -16.47
CA VAL A 100 5.48 23.39 -15.50
C VAL A 100 6.12 22.08 -15.97
N LEU A 101 6.79 21.39 -15.05
CA LEU A 101 7.25 20.02 -15.20
C LEU A 101 6.17 19.15 -14.58
N ASP A 102 5.27 18.65 -15.42
CA ASP A 102 4.06 17.94 -15.01
C ASP A 102 4.40 16.74 -14.10
N GLU A 103 5.51 16.05 -14.39
CA GLU A 103 5.96 14.85 -13.68
C GLU A 103 6.35 15.11 -12.22
N LEU A 104 6.75 16.35 -11.89
CA LEU A 104 7.11 16.75 -10.52
C LEU A 104 5.94 17.41 -9.78
N CYS A 105 4.80 17.62 -10.45
CA CYS A 105 3.68 18.33 -9.87
C CYS A 105 2.89 17.42 -8.92
N HIS A 106 2.72 17.86 -7.67
CA HIS A 106 1.86 17.18 -6.69
C HIS A 106 0.41 17.71 -6.68
N GLY A 107 0.02 18.53 -7.65
CA GLY A 107 -1.35 19.03 -7.79
C GLY A 107 -1.94 19.69 -6.56
N CYS A 108 -1.12 20.33 -5.73
CA CYS A 108 -1.55 20.96 -4.48
C CYS A 108 -2.28 22.29 -4.67
N GLY A 109 -2.30 22.85 -5.88
CA GLY A 109 -2.97 24.12 -6.21
C GLY A 109 -2.30 25.39 -5.65
N ALA A 110 -1.20 25.28 -4.91
CA ALA A 110 -0.54 26.44 -4.27
C ALA A 110 -0.11 27.51 -5.28
N CYS A 111 0.36 27.10 -6.45
CA CYS A 111 0.74 28.02 -7.53
C CYS A 111 -0.46 28.80 -8.09
N SER A 112 -1.60 28.13 -8.28
CA SER A 112 -2.86 28.75 -8.72
C SER A 112 -3.28 29.84 -7.74
N VAL A 113 -3.24 29.56 -6.43
CA VAL A 113 -3.54 30.52 -5.36
C VAL A 113 -2.55 31.69 -5.34
N ALA A 114 -1.26 31.43 -5.58
CA ALA A 114 -0.22 32.46 -5.60
C ALA A 114 -0.32 33.41 -6.81
N CYS A 115 -1.02 33.02 -7.87
CA CYS A 115 -1.13 33.78 -9.11
C CYS A 115 -2.21 34.88 -9.00
N GLY A 116 -1.81 36.09 -8.64
CA GLY A 116 -2.73 37.24 -8.55
C GLY A 116 -3.34 37.70 -9.89
N ASP A 117 -2.71 37.34 -11.01
CA ASP A 117 -3.14 37.72 -12.37
C ASP A 117 -4.07 36.67 -13.03
N ASN A 118 -4.42 35.59 -12.31
CA ASN A 118 -5.21 34.47 -12.81
C ASN A 118 -4.67 33.88 -14.14
N ALA A 119 -3.33 33.83 -14.27
CA ALA A 119 -2.63 33.28 -15.42
C ALA A 119 -2.47 31.75 -15.35
N ILE A 120 -2.93 31.10 -14.29
CA ILE A 120 -2.84 29.65 -14.11
C ILE A 120 -4.23 29.04 -14.19
N VAL A 121 -4.41 28.09 -15.11
CA VAL A 121 -5.58 27.21 -15.18
C VAL A 121 -5.13 25.78 -14.87
N GLU A 122 -6.07 24.89 -14.52
CA GLU A 122 -5.73 23.51 -14.19
C GLU A 122 -6.26 22.56 -15.26
N LYS A 123 -5.43 21.60 -15.67
CA LYS A 123 -5.83 20.44 -16.49
C LYS A 123 -5.86 19.17 -15.64
N ASP A 124 -6.64 18.19 -16.06
CA ASP A 124 -6.56 16.85 -15.51
C ASP A 124 -5.39 16.10 -16.13
N ASP A 125 -4.56 15.51 -15.28
CA ASP A 125 -3.55 14.54 -15.66
C ASP A 125 -3.91 13.16 -15.10
N ILE A 126 -3.71 12.10 -15.89
CA ILE A 126 -4.19 10.75 -15.56
C ILE A 126 -3.04 9.95 -14.94
N LEU A 127 -3.14 9.71 -13.63
CA LEU A 127 -2.12 9.00 -12.86
C LEU A 127 -2.21 7.48 -12.99
N GLY A 128 -3.39 6.95 -13.30
CA GLY A 128 -3.61 5.50 -13.35
C GLY A 128 -5.08 5.13 -13.25
N SER A 129 -5.34 3.94 -12.73
CA SER A 129 -6.67 3.39 -12.52
C SER A 129 -6.78 2.64 -11.21
N VAL A 130 -8.00 2.57 -10.69
CA VAL A 130 -8.41 1.66 -9.61
C VAL A 130 -9.44 0.70 -10.21
N ASN A 131 -9.17 -0.60 -10.09
CA ASN A 131 -10.01 -1.65 -10.64
C ASN A 131 -10.53 -2.52 -9.50
N GLN A 132 -11.86 -2.63 -9.37
CA GLN A 132 -12.50 -3.53 -8.40
C GLN A 132 -13.00 -4.78 -9.12
N TYR A 133 -12.55 -5.93 -8.64
CA TYR A 133 -12.94 -7.26 -9.09
C TYR A 133 -13.79 -7.93 -8.02
N GLY A 134 -15.00 -8.35 -8.38
CA GLY A 134 -15.82 -9.18 -7.50
C GLY A 134 -15.29 -10.60 -7.49
N VAL A 135 -14.93 -11.10 -6.31
CA VAL A 135 -14.44 -12.47 -6.11
C VAL A 135 -15.59 -13.38 -5.69
N SER A 136 -16.44 -12.90 -4.79
CA SER A 136 -17.69 -13.56 -4.40
C SER A 136 -18.81 -12.54 -4.19
N THR A 137 -19.92 -12.94 -3.55
CA THR A 137 -21.02 -12.04 -3.20
C THR A 137 -20.54 -10.92 -2.27
N ASN A 138 -19.75 -11.25 -1.25
CA ASN A 138 -19.32 -10.34 -0.18
C ASN A 138 -17.80 -10.09 -0.17
N SER A 139 -17.08 -10.50 -1.22
CA SER A 139 -15.63 -10.30 -1.30
C SER A 139 -15.18 -9.66 -2.60
N ALA A 140 -14.21 -8.74 -2.50
CA ALA A 140 -13.62 -8.06 -3.65
C ALA A 140 -12.09 -7.95 -3.55
N LEU A 141 -11.46 -7.91 -4.72
CA LEU A 141 -10.08 -7.49 -4.89
C LEU A 141 -10.08 -6.10 -5.53
N ILE A 142 -9.34 -5.16 -4.95
CA ILE A 142 -9.19 -3.80 -5.46
C ILE A 142 -7.73 -3.61 -5.85
N GLU A 143 -7.48 -3.37 -7.13
CA GLU A 143 -6.15 -3.17 -7.69
C GLU A 143 -5.90 -1.66 -7.86
N ALA A 144 -4.85 -1.15 -7.24
CA ALA A 144 -4.23 0.11 -7.64
C ALA A 144 -3.32 -0.17 -8.84
N ARG A 145 -3.44 0.61 -9.92
CA ARG A 145 -2.55 0.49 -11.09
C ARG A 145 -2.13 1.85 -11.58
N MET A 146 -0.85 2.17 -11.45
CA MET A 146 -0.25 3.41 -11.89
C MET A 146 0.10 3.36 -13.39
N ASN A 147 -0.02 4.49 -14.08
CA ASN A 147 0.45 4.62 -15.46
C ASN A 147 1.98 4.72 -15.50
N VAL A 148 2.59 4.19 -16.56
CA VAL A 148 4.03 4.32 -16.80
C VAL A 148 4.41 5.80 -16.92
N GLY A 149 5.48 6.21 -16.24
CA GLY A 149 6.00 7.58 -16.26
C GLY A 149 5.43 8.49 -15.16
N VAL A 150 4.43 8.03 -14.40
CA VAL A 150 3.94 8.75 -13.22
C VAL A 150 4.94 8.62 -12.08
N TYR A 151 5.28 9.74 -11.44
CA TYR A 151 6.35 9.79 -10.44
C TYR A 151 5.97 9.17 -9.09
N SER A 152 4.69 9.21 -8.71
CA SER A 152 4.26 8.78 -7.39
C SER A 152 2.95 7.98 -7.41
N PRO A 153 2.92 6.77 -6.82
CA PRO A 153 1.71 5.96 -6.75
C PRO A 153 0.75 6.39 -5.62
N VAL A 154 1.16 7.32 -4.74
CA VAL A 154 0.43 7.66 -3.50
C VAL A 154 -1.04 8.01 -3.74
N ASN A 155 -1.36 8.79 -4.77
CA ASN A 155 -2.73 9.16 -5.09
C ASN A 155 -3.56 7.98 -5.64
N VAL A 156 -2.93 7.07 -6.36
CA VAL A 156 -3.58 5.85 -6.88
C VAL A 156 -3.89 4.91 -5.72
N ILE A 157 -2.92 4.68 -4.82
CA ILE A 157 -3.09 3.90 -3.58
C ILE A 157 -4.20 4.50 -2.70
N LYS A 158 -4.17 5.82 -2.49
CA LYS A 158 -5.21 6.53 -1.72
C LYS A 158 -6.61 6.31 -2.31
N SER A 159 -6.73 6.30 -3.64
CA SER A 159 -8.00 6.07 -4.33
C SER A 159 -8.44 4.61 -4.19
N ALA A 160 -7.52 3.64 -4.27
CA ALA A 160 -7.82 2.22 -4.06
C ALA A 160 -8.31 1.93 -2.63
N ILE A 161 -7.62 2.46 -1.61
CA ILE A 161 -8.05 2.32 -0.21
C ILE A 161 -9.43 2.95 0.01
N LYS A 162 -9.72 4.08 -0.67
CA LYS A 162 -11.03 4.75 -0.58
C LYS A 162 -12.15 3.88 -1.16
N GLU A 163 -11.91 3.21 -2.28
CA GLU A 163 -12.85 2.28 -2.90
C GLU A 163 -13.22 1.12 -1.97
N ALA A 164 -12.30 0.72 -1.07
CA ALA A 164 -12.54 -0.36 -0.10
C ALA A 164 -13.43 0.03 1.10
N ASN A 165 -13.80 1.31 1.28
CA ASN A 165 -14.52 1.75 2.50
C ASN A 165 -15.90 1.12 2.71
N GLY A 166 -16.49 0.49 1.67
CA GLY A 166 -17.75 -0.25 1.75
C GLY A 166 -17.65 -1.62 2.43
N PHE A 167 -16.44 -2.12 2.67
CA PHE A 167 -16.18 -3.42 3.27
C PHE A 167 -15.98 -3.32 4.79
N ASP A 168 -16.26 -4.41 5.49
CA ASP A 168 -16.09 -4.48 6.95
C ASP A 168 -14.64 -4.84 7.30
N ILE A 169 -14.06 -5.79 6.58
CA ILE A 169 -12.65 -6.14 6.71
C ILE A 169 -11.92 -5.66 5.46
N ILE A 170 -10.81 -4.97 5.65
CA ILE A 170 -9.98 -4.49 4.55
C ILE A 170 -8.55 -4.95 4.81
N LEU A 171 -8.03 -5.79 3.94
CA LEU A 171 -6.62 -6.18 3.91
C LEU A 171 -5.91 -5.29 2.90
N LEU A 172 -4.76 -4.74 3.27
CA LEU A 172 -3.96 -3.88 2.40
C LEU A 172 -2.63 -4.59 2.10
N ASP A 173 -2.39 -5.04 0.88
CA ASP A 173 -1.06 -5.54 0.46
C ASP A 173 -0.18 -4.33 0.11
N SER A 174 0.74 -3.99 1.00
CA SER A 174 1.56 -2.79 0.88
C SER A 174 2.65 -2.96 -0.18
N PRO A 175 3.05 -1.87 -0.88
CA PRO A 175 4.31 -1.86 -1.62
C PRO A 175 5.51 -2.12 -0.69
N PRO A 176 6.65 -2.58 -1.22
CA PRO A 176 7.86 -2.80 -0.44
C PRO A 176 8.51 -1.49 0.03
N GLY A 177 9.28 -1.56 1.11
CA GLY A 177 10.06 -0.43 1.61
C GLY A 177 9.37 0.31 2.76
N THR A 178 9.91 1.50 3.07
CA THR A 178 9.40 2.42 4.12
C THR A 178 9.11 3.82 3.57
N SER A 179 8.98 3.95 2.25
CA SER A 179 8.78 5.21 1.54
C SER A 179 7.31 5.68 1.56
N CYS A 180 7.01 6.83 0.92
CA CYS A 180 5.65 7.41 0.92
C CYS A 180 4.52 6.44 0.52
N PRO A 181 4.68 5.53 -0.46
CA PRO A 181 3.67 4.51 -0.78
C PRO A 181 3.39 3.57 0.39
N PHE A 182 4.42 3.10 1.10
CA PHE A 182 4.27 2.31 2.32
C PHE A 182 3.52 3.10 3.40
N ILE A 183 3.93 4.35 3.65
CA ILE A 183 3.29 5.24 4.64
C ILE A 183 1.81 5.43 4.33
N GLN A 184 1.47 5.69 3.06
CA GLN A 184 0.09 5.88 2.61
C GLN A 184 -0.79 4.67 2.91
N THR A 185 -0.24 3.47 2.78
CA THR A 185 -0.94 2.21 3.09
C THR A 185 -1.13 2.03 4.60
N VAL A 186 -0.03 2.04 5.36
CA VAL A 186 -0.05 1.71 6.80
C VAL A 186 -0.68 2.79 7.67
N ALA A 187 -0.69 4.06 7.24
CA ALA A 187 -1.31 5.16 7.98
C ALA A 187 -2.81 4.93 8.25
N THR A 188 -3.49 4.25 7.32
CA THR A 188 -4.94 3.98 7.43
C THR A 188 -5.27 2.66 8.12
N ALA A 189 -4.28 1.83 8.41
CA ALA A 189 -4.47 0.52 9.04
C ALA A 189 -4.68 0.65 10.55
N ASP A 190 -5.54 -0.20 11.09
CA ASP A 190 -5.72 -0.39 12.54
C ASP A 190 -4.59 -1.25 13.11
N TYR A 191 -4.10 -2.21 12.32
CA TYR A 191 -2.97 -3.08 12.69
C TYR A 191 -2.07 -3.37 11.50
N VAL A 192 -0.76 -3.48 11.73
CA VAL A 192 0.22 -3.76 10.68
C VAL A 192 0.91 -5.10 10.92
N VAL A 193 0.86 -5.97 9.92
CA VAL A 193 1.59 -7.24 9.88
C VAL A 193 2.85 -7.04 9.05
N LEU A 194 4.01 -7.07 9.69
CA LEU A 194 5.31 -6.95 9.04
C LEU A 194 5.83 -8.34 8.64
N VAL A 195 6.08 -8.55 7.35
CA VAL A 195 6.65 -9.79 6.80
C VAL A 195 8.14 -9.61 6.54
N THR A 196 8.94 -10.48 7.11
CA THR A 196 10.41 -10.43 7.01
C THR A 196 11.01 -11.83 6.86
N GLU A 197 12.32 -11.90 6.67
CA GLU A 197 13.10 -13.13 6.58
C GLU A 197 14.21 -13.10 7.65
N PRO A 198 14.60 -14.25 8.23
CA PRO A 198 15.59 -14.37 9.31
C PRO A 198 17.04 -14.16 8.83
N THR A 199 17.30 -13.07 8.09
CA THR A 199 18.62 -12.71 7.56
C THR A 199 19.06 -11.36 8.13
N PRO A 200 20.38 -11.05 8.17
CA PRO A 200 20.86 -9.75 8.64
C PRO A 200 20.21 -8.56 7.89
N PHE A 201 20.01 -8.70 6.58
CA PHE A 201 19.31 -7.68 5.78
C PHE A 201 17.82 -7.60 6.13
N GLY A 202 17.14 -8.74 6.28
CA GLY A 202 15.74 -8.78 6.71
C GLY A 202 15.53 -8.15 8.09
N LEU A 203 16.47 -8.31 9.02
CA LEU A 203 16.47 -7.62 10.31
C LEU A 203 16.69 -6.11 10.14
N SER A 204 17.65 -5.69 9.32
CA SER A 204 17.90 -4.26 9.02
C SER A 204 16.66 -3.56 8.42
N ASP A 205 15.97 -4.22 7.50
CA ASP A 205 14.76 -3.71 6.87
C ASP A 205 13.56 -3.72 7.83
N LEU A 206 13.47 -4.75 8.69
CA LEU A 206 12.47 -4.83 9.75
C LEU A 206 12.63 -3.67 10.74
N MET A 207 13.85 -3.41 11.23
CA MET A 207 14.13 -2.32 12.17
C MET A 207 13.65 -0.97 11.62
N GLN A 208 13.98 -0.65 10.36
CA GLN A 208 13.52 0.58 9.71
C GLN A 208 11.98 0.65 9.62
N SER A 209 11.33 -0.48 9.31
CA SER A 209 9.87 -0.57 9.23
C SER A 209 9.23 -0.35 10.61
N VAL A 210 9.76 -0.99 11.64
CA VAL A 210 9.32 -0.84 13.03
C VAL A 210 9.49 0.60 13.51
N ASP A 211 10.64 1.21 13.29
CA ASP A 211 10.91 2.61 13.69
C ASP A 211 9.95 3.58 13.00
N THR A 212 9.66 3.34 11.72
CA THR A 212 8.68 4.10 10.96
C THR A 212 7.28 3.96 11.59
N LEU A 213 6.83 2.75 11.88
CA LEU A 213 5.52 2.51 12.49
C LEU A 213 5.41 3.09 13.90
N LYS A 214 6.47 3.02 14.71
CA LYS A 214 6.54 3.65 16.04
C LYS A 214 6.36 5.16 15.94
N SER A 215 7.02 5.82 14.98
CA SER A 215 6.87 7.27 14.75
C SER A 215 5.44 7.67 14.35
N MET A 216 4.65 6.71 13.85
CA MET A 216 3.25 6.88 13.45
C MET A 216 2.26 6.34 14.49
N GLU A 217 2.76 5.89 15.65
CA GLU A 217 1.95 5.29 16.73
C GLU A 217 1.12 4.09 16.25
N LYS A 218 1.67 3.27 15.35
CA LYS A 218 1.01 2.08 14.81
C LYS A 218 1.46 0.81 15.53
N SER A 219 0.48 0.04 16.01
CA SER A 219 0.71 -1.31 16.51
C SER A 219 1.04 -2.26 15.36
N CYS A 220 2.00 -3.16 15.60
CA CYS A 220 2.40 -4.15 14.62
C CYS A 220 2.77 -5.48 15.24
N GLY A 221 2.74 -6.51 14.41
CA GLY A 221 3.29 -7.83 14.70
C GLY A 221 4.02 -8.39 13.49
N VAL A 222 4.84 -9.40 13.71
CA VAL A 222 5.80 -9.88 12.72
C VAL A 222 5.49 -11.30 12.30
N ILE A 223 5.58 -11.56 10.99
CA ILE A 223 5.63 -12.89 10.40
C ILE A 223 7.02 -13.11 9.84
N ILE A 224 7.67 -14.17 10.29
CA ILE A 224 8.98 -14.58 9.77
C ILE A 224 8.75 -15.61 8.66
N ASN A 225 8.95 -15.20 7.42
CA ASN A 225 8.95 -16.09 6.27
C ASN A 225 10.32 -16.75 6.09
N ARG A 226 10.33 -17.95 5.51
CA ARG A 226 11.53 -18.79 5.34
C ARG A 226 12.28 -18.97 6.66
N ALA A 227 11.53 -19.22 7.74
CA ALA A 227 12.00 -19.20 9.13
C ALA A 227 13.15 -20.17 9.44
N ASP A 228 13.32 -21.21 8.62
CA ASP A 228 14.38 -22.21 8.78
C ASP A 228 15.75 -21.76 8.21
N LEU A 229 15.81 -20.57 7.59
CA LEU A 229 17.04 -19.99 7.09
C LEU A 229 17.65 -19.04 8.13
N GLY A 230 18.97 -18.81 8.06
CA GLY A 230 19.64 -17.73 8.78
C GLY A 230 19.76 -17.91 10.30
N ASN A 231 19.60 -16.82 11.07
CA ASN A 231 20.04 -16.73 12.48
C ASN A 231 18.91 -16.34 13.46
N LYS A 232 19.25 -16.32 14.76
CA LYS A 232 18.30 -16.05 15.85
C LYS A 232 18.13 -14.56 16.16
N ASP A 233 18.99 -13.69 15.62
CA ASP A 233 19.03 -12.26 15.95
C ASP A 233 17.68 -11.57 15.78
N ILE A 234 16.88 -11.99 14.79
CA ILE A 234 15.54 -11.43 14.58
C ILE A 234 14.60 -11.77 15.72
N TYR A 235 14.67 -12.99 16.27
CA TYR A 235 13.85 -13.41 17.39
C TYR A 235 14.26 -12.67 18.67
N ASP A 236 15.56 -12.48 18.87
CA ASP A 236 16.10 -11.72 20.00
C ASP A 236 15.65 -10.25 19.92
N TYR A 237 15.67 -9.65 18.72
CA TYR A 237 15.16 -8.30 18.48
C TYR A 237 13.65 -8.18 18.77
N LEU A 238 12.83 -9.13 18.30
CA LEU A 238 11.39 -9.11 18.59
C LEU A 238 11.10 -9.18 20.10
N GLN A 239 11.86 -9.98 20.84
CA GLN A 239 11.74 -10.04 22.30
C GLN A 239 12.17 -8.73 22.98
N LEU A 240 13.29 -8.16 22.56
CA LEU A 240 13.82 -6.89 23.09
C LEU A 240 12.81 -5.75 22.91
N GLU A 241 12.21 -5.64 21.73
CA GLU A 241 11.27 -4.59 21.37
C GLU A 241 9.82 -4.91 21.77
N ASN A 242 9.59 -6.07 22.39
CA ASN A 242 8.26 -6.56 22.77
C ASN A 242 7.26 -6.59 21.60
N ILE A 243 7.74 -7.04 20.43
CA ILE A 243 6.94 -7.14 19.20
C ILE A 243 6.42 -8.58 19.07
N PRO A 244 5.10 -8.77 18.91
CA PRO A 244 4.51 -10.11 18.81
C PRO A 244 4.95 -10.82 17.53
N LEU A 245 5.49 -12.04 17.69
CA LEU A 245 5.67 -12.97 16.59
C LEU A 245 4.34 -13.68 16.31
N LEU A 246 3.70 -13.34 15.20
CA LEU A 246 2.35 -13.80 14.86
C LEU A 246 2.35 -15.21 14.23
N MET A 247 3.33 -15.47 13.37
CA MET A 247 3.44 -16.74 12.65
C MET A 247 4.86 -16.92 12.09
N THR A 248 5.28 -18.16 11.90
CA THR A 248 6.45 -18.51 11.09
C THR A 248 6.03 -19.33 9.87
N VAL A 249 6.68 -19.07 8.74
CA VAL A 249 6.50 -19.85 7.49
C VAL A 249 7.81 -20.56 7.18
N PRO A 250 7.83 -21.90 7.10
CA PRO A 250 9.06 -22.65 6.86
C PRO A 250 9.57 -22.47 5.43
N PHE A 251 10.86 -22.74 5.22
CA PHE A 251 11.44 -22.77 3.87
C PHE A 251 11.13 -24.12 3.22
N ASP A 252 9.92 -24.25 2.66
CA ASP A 252 9.44 -25.49 2.03
C ASP A 252 9.27 -25.32 0.51
N LYS A 253 9.82 -26.27 -0.25
CA LYS A 253 9.67 -26.36 -1.70
C LYS A 253 8.19 -26.42 -2.13
N LYS A 254 7.30 -27.05 -1.34
CA LYS A 254 5.86 -27.12 -1.63
C LYS A 254 5.23 -25.73 -1.66
N ILE A 255 5.62 -24.87 -0.71
CA ILE A 255 5.14 -23.48 -0.64
C ILE A 255 5.64 -22.71 -1.86
N ALA A 256 6.92 -22.86 -2.21
CA ALA A 256 7.50 -22.21 -3.39
C ALA A 256 6.80 -22.63 -4.69
N VAL A 257 6.52 -23.93 -4.88
CA VAL A 257 5.83 -24.44 -6.08
C VAL A 257 4.38 -23.93 -6.16
N SER A 258 3.63 -23.98 -5.06
CA SER A 258 2.25 -23.45 -4.99
C SER A 258 2.23 -21.98 -5.40
N TYR A 259 3.11 -21.17 -4.79
CA TYR A 259 3.22 -19.75 -5.09
C TYR A 259 3.57 -19.48 -6.56
N SER A 260 4.55 -20.20 -7.13
CA SER A 260 4.95 -20.04 -8.53
C SER A 260 3.86 -20.43 -9.54
N ASN A 261 2.91 -21.28 -9.14
CA ASN A 261 1.77 -21.68 -9.98
C ASN A 261 0.54 -20.76 -9.82
N GLY A 262 0.61 -19.73 -8.98
CA GLY A 262 -0.55 -18.89 -8.64
C GLY A 262 -1.58 -19.61 -7.76
N GLU A 263 -1.18 -20.68 -7.07
CA GLU A 263 -2.06 -21.47 -6.21
C GLU A 263 -1.99 -20.99 -4.76
N LEU A 264 -3.16 -20.88 -4.12
CA LEU A 264 -3.30 -20.51 -2.72
C LEU A 264 -3.04 -21.72 -1.82
N LEU A 265 -2.06 -21.60 -0.94
CA LEU A 265 -1.63 -22.67 -0.02
C LEU A 265 -2.77 -23.17 0.87
N THR A 266 -3.63 -22.24 1.29
CA THR A 266 -4.83 -22.48 2.11
C THR A 266 -5.93 -23.28 1.38
N ASN A 267 -5.87 -23.41 0.05
CA ASN A 267 -6.74 -24.32 -0.70
C ASN A 267 -6.15 -25.72 -0.85
N LEU A 268 -4.82 -25.83 -0.85
CA LEU A 268 -4.12 -27.10 -1.04
C LEU A 268 -3.91 -27.87 0.26
N TYR A 269 -3.75 -27.16 1.38
CA TYR A 269 -3.33 -27.74 2.66
C TYR A 269 -4.21 -27.23 3.83
N PRO A 270 -5.06 -28.09 4.41
CA PRO A 270 -5.96 -27.71 5.50
C PRO A 270 -5.27 -27.11 6.73
N ASP A 271 -4.06 -27.58 7.07
CA ASP A 271 -3.30 -27.03 8.21
C ASP A 271 -2.98 -25.55 8.02
N TRP A 272 -2.77 -25.10 6.78
CA TRP A 272 -2.54 -23.69 6.48
C TRP A 272 -3.81 -22.88 6.57
N ASP A 273 -4.95 -23.43 6.17
CA ASP A 273 -6.26 -22.80 6.39
C ASP A 273 -6.46 -22.52 7.89
N ILE A 274 -6.21 -23.50 8.75
CA ILE A 274 -6.29 -23.35 10.23
C ILE A 274 -5.32 -22.27 10.73
N LYS A 275 -4.06 -22.28 10.29
CA LYS A 275 -3.05 -21.29 10.73
C LYS A 275 -3.44 -19.86 10.37
N PHE A 276 -3.93 -19.61 9.15
CA PHE A 276 -4.36 -18.28 8.72
C PHE A 276 -5.65 -17.82 9.41
N ASN A 277 -6.56 -18.74 9.73
CA ASN A 277 -7.70 -18.46 10.61
C ASN A 277 -7.22 -17.99 11.99
N GLN A 278 -6.32 -18.75 12.62
CA GLN A 278 -5.75 -18.42 13.94
C GLN A 278 -4.97 -17.10 13.93
N LEU A 279 -4.25 -16.81 12.84
CA LEU A 279 -3.57 -15.53 12.64
C LEU A 279 -4.56 -14.37 12.73
N TYR A 280 -5.67 -14.45 11.98
CA TYR A 280 -6.71 -13.42 12.02
C TYR A 280 -7.33 -13.30 13.42
N ASP A 281 -7.71 -14.43 14.02
CA ASP A 281 -8.34 -14.45 15.35
C ASP A 281 -7.41 -13.81 16.40
N THR A 282 -6.10 -14.14 16.37
CA THR A 282 -5.09 -13.53 17.24
C THR A 282 -5.02 -12.01 17.06
N ILE A 283 -5.01 -11.54 15.80
CA ILE A 283 -4.96 -10.11 15.49
C ILE A 283 -6.22 -9.41 16.05
N ILE A 284 -7.41 -9.97 15.83
CA ILE A 284 -8.66 -9.36 16.27
C ILE A 284 -8.85 -9.43 17.79
N GLU A 285 -8.50 -10.55 18.44
CA GLU A 285 -8.66 -10.70 19.90
C GLU A 285 -7.71 -9.80 20.69
N GLN A 286 -6.48 -9.62 20.22
CA GLN A 286 -5.44 -8.88 20.95
C GLN A 286 -5.36 -7.41 20.53
N TYR A 287 -5.70 -7.11 19.28
CA TYR A 287 -5.47 -5.80 18.65
C TYR A 287 -6.65 -5.30 17.82
N GLY A 288 -7.71 -6.11 17.66
CA GLY A 288 -8.95 -5.68 17.04
C GLY A 288 -9.57 -4.61 17.89
N ASN A 289 -9.72 -3.42 17.30
CA ASN A 289 -10.18 -2.16 17.88
C ASN A 289 -11.13 -2.32 19.09
N SER A 290 -10.58 -2.58 20.28
CA SER A 290 -11.23 -2.28 21.55
C SER A 290 -10.98 -0.80 21.90
N ASN A 291 -10.95 0.07 20.87
CA ASN A 291 -10.97 1.52 21.01
C ASN A 291 -12.35 1.94 21.53
N HIS A 292 -12.47 1.89 22.84
CA HIS A 292 -12.63 3.11 23.63
C HIS A 292 -11.32 3.90 23.61
#